data_AF-A0A524E0C4-F1
#
_entry.id   AF-A0A524E0C4-F1
#
_cell.length_a   1.000
_cell.length_b   1.000
_cell.length_c   1.000
_cell.angle_alpha   90.00
_cell.angle_beta   90.00
_cell.angle_gamma   90.00
#
_symmetry.space_group_name_H-M   'P 1'
#
loop_
_entity.id
_entity.type
_entity.pdbx_description
1 polymer ?
#
loop_
_entity_poly.entity_id
_entity_poly.type
_entity_poly.pdbx_seq_one_letter_code
_entity_poly.pdbx_strand_id
1 'polypeptide(L)'
;MKKFYIPGMGIWFIFGFLTILLGIFRESIFIPITGLDGTIARIVLIPIPICYVFLITYIFLKRELKNFAREDTIILGIIWLILTIIFEFAFGILIVGNSLENLIADYNIFEGRVWIFFLISLLVAPFIVNKYMLKKE
;
A
#
# COMPACT_ATOMS: atom_id res chain seq x y z
N MET A 1 -14.76 -14.98 11.75
CA MET A 1 -14.47 -13.86 10.83
C MET A 1 -15.52 -13.83 9.73
N LYS A 2 -16.03 -12.66 9.34
CA LYS A 2 -16.90 -12.53 8.17
C LYS A 2 -16.15 -13.02 6.92
N LYS A 3 -16.86 -13.64 5.97
CA LYS A 3 -16.28 -14.13 4.70
C LYS A 3 -15.59 -13.03 3.88
N PHE A 4 -15.93 -11.76 4.13
CA PHE A 4 -15.34 -10.57 3.52
C PHE A 4 -13.83 -10.37 3.81
N TYR A 5 -13.35 -10.73 5.00
CA TYR A 5 -11.96 -10.41 5.39
C TYR A 5 -10.92 -11.28 4.69
N ILE A 6 -11.23 -12.53 4.38
CA ILE A 6 -10.32 -13.47 3.71
C ILE A 6 -9.91 -12.98 2.31
N PRO A 7 -10.85 -12.68 1.37
CA PRO A 7 -10.47 -12.12 0.07
C PRO A 7 -9.87 -10.73 0.20
N GLY A 8 -10.28 -9.93 1.20
CA GLY A 8 -9.66 -8.64 1.51
C GLY A 8 -8.18 -8.76 1.88
N MET A 9 -7.80 -9.76 2.68
CA MET A 9 -6.39 -10.07 2.96
C MET A 9 -5.66 -10.61 1.73
N GLY A 10 -6.34 -11.36 0.86
CA GLY A 10 -5.79 -11.80 -0.43
C GLY A 10 -5.32 -10.64 -1.32
N ILE A 11 -6.05 -9.52 -1.30
CA ILE A 11 -5.69 -8.31 -2.06
C ILE A 11 -4.40 -7.67 -1.55
N TRP A 12 -4.13 -7.75 -0.25
CA TRP A 12 -2.91 -7.19 0.32
C TRP A 12 -1.65 -7.81 -0.32
N PHE A 13 -1.67 -9.11 -0.63
CA PHE A 13 -0.57 -9.75 -1.38
C PHE A 13 -0.36 -9.15 -2.77
N ILE A 14 -1.45 -8.75 -3.44
CA ILE A 14 -1.37 -8.07 -4.75
C ILE A 14 -0.67 -6.73 -4.59
N PHE A 15 -1.01 -5.95 -3.56
CA PHE A 15 -0.33 -4.70 -3.28
C PHE A 15 1.16 -4.91 -3.01
N GLY A 16 1.51 -5.85 -2.15
CA GLY A 16 2.91 -6.18 -1.86
C GLY A 16 3.68 -6.55 -3.13
N PHE A 17 3.12 -7.43 -3.95
CA PHE A 17 3.73 -7.86 -5.22
C PHE A 17 3.93 -6.68 -6.20
N LEU A 18 2.91 -5.86 -6.41
CA LEU A 18 3.00 -4.69 -7.29
C LEU A 18 4.02 -3.65 -6.78
N THR A 19 4.13 -3.48 -5.45
CA THR A 19 5.09 -2.55 -4.85
C THR A 19 6.52 -3.02 -5.05
N ILE A 20 6.78 -4.32 -4.89
CA ILE A 20 8.10 -4.92 -5.16
C ILE A 20 8.47 -4.75 -6.63
N LEU A 21 7.54 -5.06 -7.55
CA LEU A 21 7.78 -4.86 -8.99
C LEU A 21 8.08 -3.40 -9.33
N LEU A 22 7.36 -2.45 -8.72
CA LEU A 22 7.60 -1.03 -8.92
C LEU A 22 8.98 -0.61 -8.36
N GLY A 23 9.39 -1.17 -7.22
CA GLY A 23 10.73 -0.95 -6.66
C GLY A 23 11.83 -1.46 -7.59
N ILE A 24 11.69 -2.68 -8.12
CA ILE A 24 12.62 -3.25 -9.10
C ILE A 24 12.67 -2.39 -10.36
N PHE A 25 11.49 -2.02 -10.91
CA PHE A 25 11.41 -1.13 -12.07
C PHE A 25 12.10 0.21 -11.81
N ARG A 26 11.91 0.80 -10.63
CA ARG A 26 12.55 2.06 -10.24
C ARG A 26 14.07 1.97 -10.30
N GLU A 27 14.65 0.98 -9.64
CA GLU A 27 16.10 0.85 -9.50
C GLU A 27 16.77 0.34 -10.78
N SER A 28 16.17 -0.62 -11.47
CA SER A 28 16.81 -1.29 -12.63
C SER A 28 16.56 -0.58 -13.96
N ILE A 29 15.50 0.22 -14.09
CA ILE A 29 15.08 0.78 -15.37
C ILE A 29 14.89 2.30 -15.26
N PHE A 30 14.03 2.77 -14.36
CA PHE A 30 13.64 4.18 -14.32
C PHE A 30 14.80 5.11 -13.98
N ILE A 31 15.55 4.83 -12.91
CA ILE A 31 16.72 5.63 -12.51
C ILE A 31 17.82 5.60 -13.59
N PRO A 32 18.25 4.43 -14.11
CA PRO A 32 19.27 4.37 -15.17
C PRO A 32 18.89 5.13 -16.45
N ILE A 33 17.62 5.12 -16.86
CA ILE A 33 17.16 5.81 -18.07
C ILE A 33 17.04 7.33 -17.86
N THR A 34 16.52 7.75 -16.71
CA THR A 34 16.20 9.16 -16.46
C THR A 34 17.35 9.95 -15.86
N GLY A 35 18.32 9.28 -15.23
CA GLY A 35 19.41 9.92 -14.47
C GLY A 35 18.94 10.61 -13.19
N LEU A 36 17.70 10.38 -12.74
CA LEU A 36 17.16 11.00 -11.54
C LEU A 36 17.78 10.39 -10.27
N ASP A 37 17.95 11.22 -9.25
CA ASP A 37 18.25 10.75 -7.89
C ASP A 37 17.15 9.78 -7.41
N GLY A 38 17.54 8.74 -6.68
CA GLY A 38 16.61 7.74 -6.16
C GLY A 38 15.49 8.30 -5.29
N THR A 39 15.74 9.38 -4.53
CA THR A 39 14.72 10.10 -3.76
C THR A 39 13.71 10.79 -4.66
N ILE A 40 14.17 11.48 -5.71
CA ILE A 40 13.28 12.12 -6.69
C ILE A 40 12.48 11.05 -7.44
N ALA A 41 13.11 9.96 -7.84
CA ALA A 41 12.43 8.84 -8.50
C ALA A 41 11.31 8.26 -7.62
N ARG A 42 11.52 8.12 -6.29
CA ARG A 42 10.47 7.71 -5.35
C ARG A 42 9.31 8.68 -5.31
N ILE A 43 9.58 9.98 -5.23
CA ILE A 43 8.55 11.03 -5.21
C ILE A 43 7.74 11.02 -6.50
N VAL A 44 8.38 10.86 -7.67
CA VAL A 44 7.69 10.83 -8.96
C VAL A 44 6.80 9.58 -9.10
N LEU A 45 7.24 8.44 -8.56
CA LEU A 45 6.54 7.16 -8.72
C LEU A 45 5.48 6.89 -7.65
N ILE A 46 5.48 7.57 -6.49
CA ILE A 46 4.51 7.34 -5.40
C ILE A 46 3.02 7.46 -5.79
N PRO A 47 2.60 8.25 -6.81
CA PRO A 47 1.21 8.26 -7.22
C PRO A 47 0.74 6.92 -7.79
N ILE A 48 1.62 6.15 -8.43
CA ILE A 48 1.29 4.85 -9.04
C ILE A 48 0.72 3.86 -8.00
N PRO A 49 1.39 3.61 -6.86
CA PRO A 49 0.88 2.69 -5.86
C PRO A 49 -0.39 3.18 -5.18
N ILE A 50 -0.52 4.48 -4.94
CA ILE A 50 -1.76 5.05 -4.43
C ILE A 50 -2.90 4.77 -5.43
N CYS A 51 -2.69 5.02 -6.73
CA CYS A 51 -3.69 4.77 -7.76
C CYS A 51 -4.12 3.31 -7.83
N TYR A 52 -3.20 2.35 -7.85
CA TYR A 52 -3.61 0.94 -7.90
C TYR A 52 -4.29 0.48 -6.60
N VAL A 53 -3.90 1.01 -5.42
CA VAL A 53 -4.55 0.69 -4.14
C VAL A 53 -6.02 1.10 -4.21
N PHE A 54 -6.31 2.33 -4.64
CA PHE A 54 -7.68 2.81 -4.78
C PHE A 54 -8.46 2.04 -5.84
N LEU A 55 -7.86 1.78 -7.01
CA LEU A 55 -8.52 1.07 -8.11
C LEU A 55 -8.89 -0.36 -7.72
N ILE A 56 -7.96 -1.13 -7.18
CA ILE A 56 -8.18 -2.52 -6.78
C ILE A 56 -9.18 -2.58 -5.62
N THR A 57 -9.07 -1.67 -4.64
CA THR A 57 -10.03 -1.56 -3.54
C THR A 57 -11.44 -1.26 -4.06
N TYR A 58 -11.59 -0.36 -5.02
CA TYR A 58 -12.88 -0.08 -5.69
C TYR A 58 -13.45 -1.32 -6.38
N ILE A 59 -12.65 -2.01 -7.18
CA ILE A 59 -13.09 -3.23 -7.88
C ILE A 59 -13.53 -4.29 -6.87
N PHE A 60 -12.78 -4.47 -5.78
CA PHE A 60 -13.10 -5.42 -4.72
C PHE A 60 -14.40 -5.09 -3.99
N LEU A 61 -14.51 -3.88 -3.44
CA LEU A 61 -15.68 -3.48 -2.68
C LEU A 61 -16.95 -3.44 -3.55
N LYS A 62 -16.81 -3.10 -4.83
CA LYS A 62 -17.92 -3.17 -5.79
C LYS A 62 -18.42 -4.61 -6.01
N ARG A 63 -17.54 -5.60 -5.98
CA ARG A 63 -17.91 -7.03 -6.09
C ARG A 63 -18.54 -7.56 -4.80
N GLU A 64 -18.14 -7.01 -3.65
CA GLU A 64 -18.56 -7.48 -2.33
C GLU A 64 -19.69 -6.65 -1.68
N LEU A 65 -20.40 -5.78 -2.43
CA LEU A 65 -21.37 -4.80 -1.88
C LEU A 65 -22.37 -5.33 -0.84
N LYS A 66 -22.77 -6.60 -0.94
CA LYS A 66 -23.76 -7.23 -0.04
C LYS A 66 -23.14 -7.87 1.20
N ASN A 67 -21.82 -7.97 1.27
CA ASN A 67 -21.10 -8.84 2.22
C ASN A 67 -20.33 -8.09 3.31
N PHE A 68 -20.42 -6.74 3.36
CA PHE A 68 -19.73 -5.93 4.35
C PHE A 68 -20.58 -4.76 4.86
N ALA A 69 -20.37 -4.41 6.13
CA ALA A 69 -20.89 -3.20 6.77
C ALA A 69 -19.85 -2.06 6.68
N ARG A 70 -20.27 -0.82 6.92
CA ARG A 70 -19.38 0.34 6.77
C ARG A 70 -18.13 0.23 7.64
N GLU A 71 -18.27 -0.31 8.83
CA GLU A 71 -17.22 -0.49 9.84
C GLU A 71 -16.16 -1.49 9.35
N ASP A 72 -16.56 -2.51 8.58
CA ASP A 72 -15.65 -3.52 8.05
C ASP A 72 -14.61 -2.91 7.10
N THR A 73 -14.92 -1.78 6.44
CA THR A 73 -13.97 -1.09 5.56
C THR A 73 -12.84 -0.42 6.34
N ILE A 74 -13.15 0.16 7.50
CA ILE A 74 -12.13 0.77 8.37
C ILE A 74 -11.23 -0.33 8.95
N ILE A 75 -11.84 -1.41 9.42
CA ILE A 75 -11.10 -2.57 9.96
C ILE A 75 -10.19 -3.17 8.89
N LEU A 76 -10.66 -3.28 7.65
CA LEU A 76 -9.84 -3.80 6.54
C LEU A 76 -8.61 -2.91 6.26
N GLY A 77 -8.77 -1.58 6.26
CA GLY A 77 -7.65 -0.66 6.11
C GLY A 77 -6.63 -0.78 7.25
N ILE A 78 -7.09 -0.94 8.49
CA ILE A 78 -6.24 -1.18 9.66
C ILE A 78 -5.47 -2.52 9.52
N ILE A 79 -6.16 -3.58 9.09
CA ILE A 79 -5.53 -4.89 8.84
C ILE A 79 -4.42 -4.74 7.81
N TRP A 80 -4.67 -4.08 6.68
CA TRP A 80 -3.65 -3.86 5.65
C TRP A 80 -2.47 -3.06 6.17
N LEU A 81 -2.69 -1.99 6.95
CA LEU A 81 -1.62 -1.21 7.55
C LEU A 81 -0.75 -2.05 8.48
N ILE A 82 -1.37 -2.80 9.40
CA ILE A 82 -0.65 -3.64 10.36
C ILE A 82 0.14 -4.73 9.63
N LEU A 83 -0.47 -5.39 8.64
CA LEU A 83 0.21 -6.40 7.84
C LEU A 83 1.41 -5.82 7.10
N THR A 84 1.28 -4.62 6.52
CA THR A 84 2.39 -3.96 5.84
C THR A 84 3.53 -3.62 6.79
N ILE A 85 3.24 -3.06 7.96
CA ILE A 85 4.28 -2.74 8.96
C ILE A 85 4.96 -4.02 9.45
N ILE A 86 4.20 -5.06 9.80
CA ILE A 86 4.79 -6.34 10.23
C ILE A 86 5.66 -6.93 9.12
N PHE A 87 5.18 -6.94 7.89
CA PHE A 87 5.93 -7.43 6.74
C PHE A 87 7.21 -6.62 6.50
N GLU A 88 7.14 -5.30 6.53
CA GLU A 88 8.27 -4.41 6.31
C GLU A 88 9.39 -4.65 7.33
N PHE A 89 9.05 -4.68 8.62
CA PHE A 89 10.05 -4.91 9.67
C PHE A 89 10.57 -6.34 9.65
N ALA A 90 9.70 -7.34 9.46
CA ALA A 90 10.12 -8.74 9.37
C ALA A 90 11.03 -8.99 8.15
N PHE A 91 10.64 -8.49 6.97
CA PHE A 91 11.42 -8.63 5.74
C PHE A 91 12.73 -7.83 5.84
N GLY A 92 12.66 -6.59 6.32
CA GLY A 92 13.81 -5.72 6.49
C GLY A 92 14.87 -6.31 7.41
N ILE A 93 14.47 -6.85 8.57
CA ILE A 93 15.41 -7.41 9.56
C ILE A 93 15.87 -8.81 9.15
N LEU A 94 14.95 -9.71 8.78
CA LEU A 94 15.26 -11.14 8.64
C LEU A 94 15.83 -11.49 7.25
N ILE A 95 15.45 -10.75 6.20
CA ILE A 95 15.81 -11.09 4.81
C ILE A 95 16.84 -10.10 4.26
N VAL A 96 16.60 -8.80 4.43
CA VAL A 96 17.52 -7.76 3.92
C VAL A 96 18.69 -7.53 4.88
N GLY A 97 18.50 -7.75 6.18
CA GLY A 97 19.51 -7.50 7.20
C GLY A 97 19.65 -6.01 7.58
N ASN A 98 18.62 -5.20 7.37
CA ASN A 98 18.59 -3.79 7.77
C ASN A 98 18.50 -3.65 9.29
N SER A 99 19.14 -2.61 9.83
CA SER A 99 18.94 -2.21 11.22
C SER A 99 17.56 -1.59 11.42
N LEU A 100 17.08 -1.63 12.67
CA LEU A 100 15.82 -0.99 13.05
C LEU A 100 15.85 0.53 12.78
N GLU A 101 17.00 1.16 13.00
CA GLU A 101 17.24 2.58 12.74
C GLU A 101 17.04 2.93 11.26
N ASN A 102 17.55 2.09 10.35
CA ASN A 102 17.38 2.30 8.91
C ASN A 102 15.90 2.16 8.50
N LEU A 103 15.17 1.22 9.09
CA LEU A 103 13.74 1.05 8.82
C LEU A 103 12.92 2.23 9.34
N ILE A 104 13.26 2.76 10.53
CA ILE A 104 12.59 3.95 11.08
C ILE A 104 12.93 5.19 10.23
N ALA A 105 14.15 5.29 9.69
CA ALA A 105 14.53 6.40 8.82
C ALA A 105 13.65 6.51 7.57
N ASP A 106 13.10 5.40 7.06
CA ASP A 106 12.15 5.41 5.93
C ASP A 106 10.81 6.11 6.22
N TYR A 107 10.55 6.46 7.49
CA TYR A 107 9.38 7.25 7.90
C TYR A 107 9.68 8.76 7.98
N ASN A 108 10.93 9.18 7.78
CA ASN A 108 11.30 10.59 7.85
C ASN A 108 10.93 11.35 6.57
N ILE A 109 9.76 11.99 6.57
CA ILE A 109 9.29 12.80 5.43
C ILE A 109 10.20 13.97 5.08
N PHE A 110 10.98 14.49 6.04
CA PHE A 110 11.89 15.62 5.82
C PHE A 110 13.12 15.21 5.01
N GLU A 111 13.42 13.92 4.95
CA GLU A 111 14.45 13.33 4.09
C GLU A 111 13.91 12.90 2.72
N GLY A 112 12.69 13.32 2.36
CA GLY A 112 12.05 12.95 1.10
C GLY A 112 11.56 11.50 1.06
N ARG A 113 11.44 10.84 2.22
CA ARG A 113 10.89 9.50 2.32
C ARG A 113 9.37 9.54 2.20
N VAL A 114 8.87 9.19 1.03
CA VAL A 114 7.44 9.24 0.68
C VAL A 114 6.67 7.96 1.01
N TRP A 115 7.28 7.01 1.73
CA TRP A 115 6.65 5.72 2.06
C TRP A 115 5.37 5.87 2.86
N ILE A 116 5.32 6.85 3.78
CA ILE A 116 4.15 7.12 4.61
C ILE A 116 2.88 7.39 3.79
N PHE A 117 2.99 7.97 2.59
CA PHE A 117 1.83 8.24 1.73
C PHE A 117 1.20 6.94 1.22
N PHE A 118 2.01 5.91 0.95
CA PHE A 118 1.49 4.59 0.62
C PHE A 118 0.77 3.95 1.81
N LEU A 119 1.35 4.00 3.01
CA LEU A 119 0.72 3.48 4.24
C LEU A 119 -0.62 4.16 4.54
N ILE A 120 -0.66 5.50 4.43
CA ILE A 120 -1.90 6.26 4.57
C ILE A 120 -2.91 5.79 3.51
N SER A 121 -2.50 5.61 2.26
CA SER A 121 -3.40 5.16 1.19
C SER A 121 -4.02 3.80 1.49
N LEU A 122 -3.27 2.83 2.03
CA LEU A 122 -3.79 1.53 2.45
C LEU A 122 -4.86 1.66 3.54
N LEU A 123 -4.61 2.53 4.53
CA LEU A 123 -5.53 2.76 5.63
C LEU A 123 -6.83 3.41 5.16
N VAL A 124 -6.75 4.45 4.32
CA VAL A 124 -7.91 5.29 3.98
C VAL A 124 -8.70 4.79 2.76
N ALA A 125 -8.07 4.03 1.85
CA ALA A 125 -8.70 3.64 0.59
C ALA A 125 -10.03 2.89 0.77
N PRO A 126 -10.15 1.84 1.62
CA PRO A 126 -11.42 1.13 1.79
C PRO A 126 -12.56 2.05 2.24
N PHE A 127 -12.26 2.94 3.18
CA PHE A 127 -13.24 3.88 3.71
C PHE A 127 -13.67 4.90 2.66
N ILE A 128 -12.71 5.54 1.98
CA ILE A 128 -12.99 6.57 0.96
C ILE A 128 -13.78 5.97 -0.20
N VAL A 129 -13.35 4.80 -0.69
CA VAL A 129 -14.03 4.08 -1.78
C VAL A 129 -15.48 3.78 -1.41
N ASN A 130 -15.71 3.20 -0.22
CA ASN A 130 -17.06 2.86 0.22
C ASN A 130 -17.94 4.10 0.45
N LYS A 131 -17.37 5.19 1.00
CA LYS A 131 -18.14 6.39 1.32
C LYS A 131 -18.47 7.26 0.11
N TYR A 132 -17.56 7.35 -0.87
CA TYR A 132 -17.66 8.35 -1.94
C TYR A 132 -17.67 7.78 -3.36
N MET A 133 -17.17 6.57 -3.58
CA MET A 133 -17.01 6.00 -4.93
C MET A 133 -18.05 4.92 -5.25
N LEU A 134 -18.57 4.22 -4.23
CA LEU A 134 -19.65 3.25 -4.39
C LEU A 134 -21.01 3.95 -4.30
N LYS A 135 -21.82 3.82 -5.35
CA LYS A 135 -23.26 4.10 -5.26
C LYS A 135 -23.95 2.85 -4.73
N LYS A 136 -24.57 2.94 -3.55
CA LYS A 136 -25.51 1.92 -3.08
C LYS A 136 -26.85 2.23 -3.71
N GLU A 137 -27.20 1.50 -4.77
CA GLU A 137 -28.54 1.45 -5.34
C GLU A 137 -29.51 0.75 -4.38
#